data_AF-A0A3G9K809-F1
#
_entry.id   AF-A0A3G9K809-F1
#
_cell.length_a   1.000
_cell.length_b   1.000
_cell.length_c   1.000
_cell.angle_alpha   90.00
_cell.angle_beta   90.00
_cell.angle_gamma   90.00
#
_symmetry.space_group_name_H-M   'P 1'
#
loop_
_entity.id
_entity.type
_entity.pdbx_description
1 polymer ?
#
loop_
_entity_poly.entity_id
_entity_poly.type
_entity_poly.pdbx_seq_one_letter_code
_entity_poly.pdbx_strand_id
1 'polypeptide(L)'
;MTSLTARPGARAQVRGRASGANNIEKQIMGVPARIMRPCLLLVAAAVGLTLFGLVMIYSASSVEAMSEQGDAAFYVKRQALFIVAGLVLAAGAAKADYHKLCSKTGLAAMGLVIVGMLVVVRVAGSGANGATRWLEVGPLRLQPSEFAKVFVLLAASGTAAEFFAERTIDQTTFVKRLALYVALPVLLIVVQPDKGTAGIICLLVFVIAYDAGFDRDILIKFALLVAVVGLVYSLRDDYSRQRVLTMFNPWSDEWGNGYQLTRGFMAFGSGGLTGVGLGMSRMKYSYLPEAHNDFVFAIVGEELGLVGTLAVLAAFAFLAVQALDVARNASDHEGRLIAVGGVTLLLAQLFLNVFGVLGLFPLSGKPLPFISYGGSSIMSCLLIVGVIVNVSLHSTLPETVHDRRRASMALSGDDEDTGVSEPRVHAAGARRAGSASQVSAEAGRTGRASASTPLAGTSGARGNLRVVDGGAGRKRIDLGPDPADRLRSSRGPEVRVGGTSRANAGRRSQSGRRGRRG
;
A
#
# COMPACT_ATOMS: atom_id res chain seq x y z
N MET A 1 38.40 -48.99 34.35
CA MET A 1 37.49 -49.54 33.32
C MET A 1 36.37 -48.53 33.10
N THR A 2 36.09 -48.27 31.83
CA THR A 2 35.42 -47.12 31.21
C THR A 2 33.96 -46.89 31.61
N SER A 3 33.63 -45.65 32.01
CA SER A 3 32.25 -45.12 31.96
C SER A 3 32.05 -44.38 30.64
N LEU A 4 31.07 -44.81 29.86
CA LEU A 4 30.64 -44.19 28.61
C LEU A 4 29.66 -43.05 28.91
N THR A 5 30.10 -41.81 28.72
CA THR A 5 29.26 -40.61 28.74
C THR A 5 28.69 -40.38 27.33
N ALA A 6 27.38 -40.56 27.18
CA ALA A 6 26.67 -40.23 25.94
C ALA A 6 26.53 -38.70 25.79
N ARG A 7 27.09 -38.15 24.71
CA ARG A 7 26.95 -36.73 24.32
C ARG A 7 25.50 -36.43 23.85
N PRO A 8 24.81 -35.42 24.38
CA PRO A 8 23.57 -34.91 23.78
C PRO A 8 23.93 -33.83 22.76
N GLY A 9 24.00 -34.18 21.48
CA GLY A 9 24.39 -33.20 20.45
C GLY A 9 24.01 -33.65 19.04
N ALA A 10 22.72 -33.57 18.70
CA ALA A 10 22.26 -33.55 17.30
C ALA A 10 20.77 -33.19 17.18
N ARG A 11 19.90 -33.70 18.09
CA ARG A 11 18.44 -33.53 17.97
C ARG A 11 17.90 -32.15 18.37
N ALA A 12 18.60 -31.41 19.22
CA ALA A 12 18.17 -30.07 19.64
C ALA A 12 18.38 -29.00 18.55
N GLN A 13 19.36 -29.18 17.67
CA GLN A 13 19.73 -28.19 16.66
C GLN A 13 18.83 -28.23 15.41
N VAL A 14 18.23 -29.39 15.11
CA VAL A 14 17.25 -29.55 14.02
C VAL A 14 15.88 -28.94 14.40
N ARG A 15 15.49 -29.01 15.67
CA ARG A 15 14.22 -28.44 16.17
C ARG A 15 14.19 -26.90 16.16
N GLY A 16 15.35 -26.27 16.37
CA GLY A 16 15.48 -24.80 16.30
C GLY A 16 15.37 -24.23 14.88
N ARG A 17 15.84 -24.96 13.86
CA ARG A 17 15.72 -24.56 12.45
C ARG A 17 14.31 -24.81 11.87
N ALA A 18 13.65 -25.89 12.27
CA ALA A 18 12.26 -26.19 11.89
C ALA A 18 11.24 -25.22 12.53
N SER A 19 11.49 -24.76 13.76
CA SER A 19 10.62 -23.79 14.45
C SER A 19 10.58 -22.41 13.77
N GLY A 20 11.70 -21.95 13.23
CA GLY A 20 11.77 -20.68 12.49
C GLY A 20 11.04 -20.72 11.15
N ALA A 21 11.14 -21.83 10.42
CA ALA A 21 10.41 -22.03 9.17
C ALA A 21 8.89 -22.15 9.42
N ASN A 22 8.48 -22.89 10.46
CA ASN A 22 7.07 -23.05 10.84
C ASN A 22 6.40 -21.74 11.28
N ASN A 23 7.16 -20.78 11.84
CA ASN A 23 6.61 -19.48 12.24
C ASN A 23 6.39 -18.54 11.05
N ILE A 24 7.28 -18.55 10.06
CA ILE A 24 7.10 -17.79 8.81
C ILE A 24 5.95 -18.40 8.01
N GLU A 25 5.89 -19.73 7.92
CA GLU A 25 4.81 -20.44 7.26
C GLU A 25 3.47 -20.16 7.94
N LYS A 26 3.39 -20.16 9.28
CA LYS A 26 2.16 -19.75 10.00
C LYS A 26 1.80 -18.27 9.81
N GLN A 27 2.78 -17.36 9.74
CA GLN A 27 2.52 -15.93 9.48
C GLN A 27 2.05 -15.66 8.05
N ILE A 28 2.51 -16.44 7.07
CA ILE A 28 2.13 -16.30 5.66
C ILE A 28 0.84 -17.09 5.34
N MET A 29 0.69 -18.29 5.88
CA MET A 29 -0.44 -19.21 5.63
C MET A 29 -1.63 -19.00 6.56
N GLY A 30 -1.42 -18.36 7.72
CA GLY A 30 -2.49 -18.04 8.68
C GLY A 30 -3.27 -16.77 8.34
N VAL A 31 -2.78 -15.95 7.40
CA VAL A 31 -3.43 -14.73 6.96
C VAL A 31 -4.29 -15.03 5.71
N PRO A 32 -5.55 -14.58 5.65
CA PRO A 32 -6.40 -14.85 4.51
C PRO A 32 -5.77 -14.45 3.17
N ALA A 33 -5.92 -15.29 2.16
CA ALA A 33 -5.29 -15.12 0.85
C ALA A 33 -5.61 -13.77 0.17
N ARG A 34 -6.74 -13.12 0.48
CA ARG A 34 -7.08 -11.79 -0.04
C ARG A 34 -6.17 -10.67 0.47
N ILE A 35 -5.57 -10.85 1.65
CA ILE A 35 -4.62 -9.92 2.27
C ILE A 35 -3.20 -10.25 1.78
N MET A 36 -2.83 -11.54 1.78
CA MET A 36 -1.47 -11.96 1.44
C MET A 36 -1.16 -11.88 -0.07
N ARG A 37 -2.15 -12.07 -0.95
CA ARG A 37 -1.93 -12.02 -2.41
C ARG A 37 -1.44 -10.65 -2.89
N PRO A 38 -2.12 -9.52 -2.61
CA PRO A 38 -1.63 -8.19 -2.98
C PRO A 38 -0.24 -7.91 -2.42
N CYS A 39 0.01 -8.31 -1.17
CA CYS A 39 1.32 -8.16 -0.53
C CYS A 39 2.44 -8.90 -1.28
N LEU A 40 2.22 -10.17 -1.64
CA LEU A 40 3.20 -10.96 -2.40
C LEU A 40 3.42 -10.39 -3.81
N LEU A 41 2.35 -9.95 -4.48
CA LEU A 41 2.45 -9.33 -5.81
C LEU A 41 3.19 -7.99 -5.76
N LEU A 42 2.99 -7.20 -4.70
CA LEU A 42 3.73 -5.96 -4.45
C LEU A 42 5.22 -6.24 -4.26
N VAL A 43 5.58 -7.22 -3.44
CA VAL A 43 6.98 -7.62 -3.23
C VAL A 43 7.58 -8.14 -4.53
N ALA A 44 6.86 -8.97 -5.29
CA ALA A 44 7.31 -9.47 -6.59
C ALA A 44 7.55 -8.33 -7.59
N ALA A 45 6.67 -7.33 -7.64
CA ALA A 45 6.84 -6.15 -8.48
C ALA A 45 8.07 -5.33 -8.08
N ALA A 46 8.26 -5.09 -6.77
CA ALA A 46 9.41 -4.35 -6.25
C ALA A 46 10.74 -5.09 -6.54
N VAL A 47 10.77 -6.41 -6.38
CA VAL A 47 11.92 -7.26 -6.72
C VAL A 47 12.18 -7.21 -8.23
N GLY A 48 11.15 -7.37 -9.06
CA GLY A 48 11.27 -7.30 -10.52
C GLY A 48 11.83 -5.96 -11.01
N LEU A 49 11.31 -4.85 -10.48
CA LEU A 49 11.81 -3.51 -10.77
C LEU A 49 13.26 -3.31 -10.30
N THR A 50 13.63 -3.85 -9.14
CA THR A 50 15.00 -3.74 -8.60
C THR A 50 16.00 -4.55 -9.43
N LEU A 51 15.64 -5.77 -9.84
CA LEU A 51 16.48 -6.61 -10.71
C LEU A 51 16.64 -5.98 -12.09
N PHE A 52 15.54 -5.48 -12.66
CA PHE A 52 15.59 -4.71 -13.91
C PHE A 52 16.48 -3.46 -13.77
N GLY A 53 16.38 -2.76 -12.63
CA GLY A 53 17.24 -1.64 -12.26
C GLY A 53 18.72 -1.98 -12.31
N LEU A 54 19.13 -3.11 -11.70
CA LEU A 54 20.53 -3.54 -11.74
C LEU A 54 21.05 -3.79 -13.17
N VAL A 55 20.21 -4.36 -14.04
CA VAL A 55 20.54 -4.55 -15.46
C VAL A 55 20.72 -3.20 -16.15
N MET A 56 19.80 -2.26 -15.93
CA MET A 56 19.88 -0.93 -16.55
C MET A 56 21.04 -0.09 -16.02
N ILE A 57 21.36 -0.17 -14.72
CA ILE A 57 22.54 0.49 -14.13
C ILE A 57 23.80 -0.04 -14.79
N TYR A 58 23.95 -1.37 -14.91
CA TYR A 58 25.10 -1.96 -15.61
C TYR A 58 25.20 -1.46 -17.05
N SER A 59 24.06 -1.46 -17.76
CA SER A 59 24.00 -1.02 -19.16
C SER A 59 24.45 0.44 -19.31
N ALA A 60 23.93 1.32 -18.45
CA ALA A 60 24.19 2.76 -18.48
C ALA A 60 25.58 3.16 -17.96
N SER A 61 26.14 2.44 -16.97
CA SER A 61 27.39 2.85 -16.29
C SER A 61 28.63 2.07 -16.69
N SER A 62 28.51 0.94 -17.40
CA SER A 62 29.64 0.01 -17.63
C SER A 62 30.84 0.65 -18.34
N VAL A 63 30.59 1.55 -19.29
CA VAL A 63 31.65 2.23 -20.07
C VAL A 63 32.38 3.27 -19.21
N GLU A 64 31.62 4.14 -18.53
CA GLU A 64 32.13 5.16 -17.62
C GLU A 64 32.93 4.52 -16.47
N ALA A 65 32.37 3.48 -15.85
CA ALA A 65 33.00 2.77 -14.73
C ALA A 65 34.30 2.05 -15.11
N MET A 66 34.36 1.51 -16.34
CA MET A 66 35.59 0.92 -16.86
C MET A 66 36.66 1.99 -17.11
N SER A 67 36.27 3.15 -17.64
CA SER A 67 37.20 4.23 -17.95
C SER A 67 37.79 4.91 -16.71
N GLU A 68 36.96 5.15 -15.68
CA GLU A 68 37.38 5.92 -14.51
C GLU A 68 37.88 5.06 -13.35
N GLN A 69 37.25 3.90 -13.09
CA GLN A 69 37.55 3.04 -11.93
C GLN A 69 38.19 1.71 -12.32
N GLY A 70 38.33 1.41 -13.61
CA GLY A 70 38.91 0.15 -14.10
C GLY A 70 38.02 -1.08 -13.86
N ASP A 71 36.75 -0.89 -13.48
CA ASP A 71 35.81 -1.97 -13.19
C ASP A 71 34.41 -1.61 -13.69
N ALA A 72 33.98 -2.23 -14.80
CA ALA A 72 32.65 -2.02 -15.38
C ALA A 72 31.49 -2.33 -14.41
N ALA A 73 31.72 -3.17 -13.41
CA ALA A 73 30.69 -3.57 -12.45
C ALA A 73 30.70 -2.73 -11.15
N PHE A 74 31.52 -1.68 -11.08
CA PHE A 74 31.73 -0.88 -9.85
C PHE A 74 30.40 -0.39 -9.24
N TYR A 75 29.57 0.32 -10.01
CA TYR A 75 28.29 0.85 -9.54
C TYR A 75 27.29 -0.25 -9.19
N VAL A 76 27.27 -1.35 -9.94
CA VAL A 76 26.38 -2.50 -9.70
C VAL A 76 26.73 -3.18 -8.38
N LYS A 77 28.02 -3.42 -8.10
CA LYS A 77 28.49 -4.00 -6.82
C LYS A 77 28.06 -3.15 -5.64
N ARG A 78 28.19 -1.82 -5.77
CA ARG A 78 27.81 -0.88 -4.72
C ARG A 78 26.30 -0.79 -4.54
N GLN A 79 25.54 -0.77 -5.63
CA GLN A 79 24.07 -0.82 -5.60
C GLN A 79 23.58 -2.12 -4.94
N ALA A 80 24.20 -3.26 -5.25
CA ALA A 80 23.88 -4.55 -4.63
C ALA A 80 24.08 -4.52 -3.11
N LEU A 81 25.16 -3.91 -2.62
CA LEU A 81 25.37 -3.71 -1.18
C LEU A 81 24.23 -2.89 -0.54
N PHE A 82 23.81 -1.80 -1.19
CA PHE A 82 22.70 -0.98 -0.72
C PHE A 82 21.35 -1.69 -0.79
N ILE A 83 21.13 -2.55 -1.79
CA ILE A 83 19.94 -3.40 -1.86
C ILE A 83 19.92 -4.37 -0.69
N VAL A 84 21.04 -5.04 -0.38
CA VAL A 84 21.13 -5.95 0.78
C VAL A 84 20.82 -5.18 2.08
N ALA A 85 21.43 -4.02 2.28
CA ALA A 85 21.14 -3.17 3.45
C ALA A 85 19.66 -2.74 3.49
N GLY A 86 19.08 -2.35 2.35
CA GLY A 86 17.68 -1.98 2.21
C GLY A 86 16.72 -3.15 2.50
N LEU A 87 17.05 -4.36 2.07
CA LEU A 87 16.29 -5.58 2.37
C LEU A 87 16.31 -5.91 3.87
N VAL A 88 17.45 -5.73 4.53
CA VAL A 88 17.55 -5.88 6.00
C VAL A 88 16.65 -4.87 6.71
N LEU A 89 16.68 -3.60 6.28
CA LEU A 89 15.80 -2.56 6.82
C LEU A 89 14.32 -2.86 6.56
N ALA A 90 13.98 -3.28 5.34
CA ALA A 90 12.63 -3.66 4.95
C ALA A 90 12.11 -4.86 5.77
N ALA A 91 12.94 -5.88 5.97
CA ALA A 91 12.60 -7.03 6.81
C ALA A 91 12.45 -6.67 8.29
N GLY A 92 13.27 -5.73 8.78
CA GLY A 92 13.12 -5.16 10.12
C GLY A 92 11.80 -4.41 10.29
N ALA A 93 11.47 -3.53 9.35
CA ALA A 93 10.20 -2.80 9.33
C ALA A 93 9.00 -3.74 9.18
N ALA A 94 9.09 -4.78 8.34
CA ALA A 94 8.05 -5.79 8.17
C ALA A 94 7.76 -6.59 9.44
N LYS A 95 8.74 -6.75 10.34
CA LYS A 95 8.58 -7.47 11.61
C LYS A 95 8.19 -6.58 12.79
N ALA A 96 8.54 -5.30 12.75
CA ALA A 96 8.22 -4.36 13.81
C ALA A 96 6.78 -3.86 13.62
N ASP A 97 5.88 -4.19 14.54
CA ASP A 97 4.50 -3.73 14.54
C ASP A 97 4.41 -2.20 14.29
N TYR A 98 3.74 -1.80 13.20
CA TYR A 98 3.67 -0.40 12.80
C TYR A 98 2.99 0.47 13.86
N HIS A 99 2.06 -0.06 14.65
CA HIS A 99 1.45 0.68 15.76
C HIS A 99 2.51 1.13 16.79
N LYS A 100 3.56 0.32 17.00
CA LYS A 100 4.68 0.69 17.87
C LYS A 100 5.60 1.71 17.20
N LEU A 101 5.81 1.62 15.90
CA LEU A 101 6.59 2.61 15.14
C LEU A 101 5.91 3.98 15.18
N CYS A 102 4.59 4.02 15.06
CA CYS A 102 3.78 5.24 15.12
C CYS A 102 3.44 5.71 16.53
N SER A 103 3.71 4.89 17.56
CA SER A 103 3.56 5.32 18.95
C SER A 103 4.43 6.53 19.27
N LYS A 104 4.06 7.32 20.28
CA LYS A 104 4.83 8.50 20.71
C LYS A 104 6.31 8.20 20.96
N THR A 105 6.63 7.05 21.54
CA THR A 105 8.00 6.62 21.82
C THR A 105 8.73 6.21 20.54
N GLY A 106 8.06 5.46 19.65
CA GLY A 106 8.58 5.10 18.33
C GLY A 106 8.91 6.33 17.49
N LEU A 107 7.94 7.24 17.35
CA LEU A 107 8.11 8.50 16.62
C LEU A 107 9.17 9.40 17.25
N ALA A 108 9.23 9.50 18.58
CA ALA A 108 10.28 10.29 19.24
C ALA A 108 11.68 9.71 18.98
N ALA A 109 11.84 8.37 19.06
CA ALA A 109 13.11 7.72 18.80
C ALA A 109 13.55 7.88 17.33
N MET A 110 12.65 7.61 16.38
CA MET A 110 12.92 7.79 14.95
C MET A 110 13.19 9.26 14.61
N GLY A 111 12.38 10.17 15.16
CA GLY A 111 12.51 11.61 14.98
C GLY A 111 13.85 12.12 15.50
N LEU A 112 14.29 11.68 16.67
CA LEU A 112 15.60 12.04 17.23
C LEU A 112 16.74 11.62 16.31
N VAL A 113 16.71 10.38 15.80
CA VAL A 113 17.73 9.87 14.89
C VAL A 113 17.74 10.65 13.57
N ILE A 114 16.57 10.88 12.97
CA ILE A 114 16.46 11.50 11.64
C ILE A 114 16.74 13.00 11.70
N VAL A 115 16.17 13.71 12.67
CA VAL A 115 16.47 15.13 12.90
C VAL A 115 17.94 15.28 13.27
N GLY A 116 18.47 14.39 14.12
CA GLY A 116 19.90 14.33 14.43
C GLY A 116 20.76 14.17 13.17
N MET A 117 20.44 13.21 12.29
CA MET A 117 21.15 13.01 11.03
C MET A 117 21.04 14.23 10.09
N LEU A 118 19.87 14.86 10.00
CA LEU A 118 19.67 16.07 9.19
C LEU A 118 20.51 17.26 9.71
N VAL A 119 20.60 17.41 11.04
CA VAL A 119 21.45 18.43 11.67
C VAL A 119 22.93 18.12 11.48
N VAL A 120 23.34 16.86 11.66
CA VAL A 120 24.74 16.43 11.47
C VAL A 120 25.19 16.67 10.03
N VAL A 121 24.36 16.34 9.03
CA VAL A 121 24.68 16.64 7.62
C VAL A 121 24.89 18.13 7.38
N ARG A 122 24.22 19.01 8.13
CA ARG A 122 24.43 20.44 7.97
C ARG A 122 25.80 20.92 8.47
N VAL A 123 26.35 20.27 9.48
CA VAL A 123 27.62 20.64 10.13
C VAL A 123 28.81 19.89 9.54
N ALA A 124 28.62 18.61 9.20
CA ALA A 124 29.68 17.68 8.79
C ALA A 124 29.40 16.97 7.46
N GLY A 125 28.34 17.35 6.73
CA GLY A 125 28.02 16.74 5.45
C GLY A 125 28.98 17.18 4.34
N SER A 126 29.28 16.26 3.43
CA SER A 126 30.05 16.58 2.23
C SER A 126 29.17 17.29 1.20
N GLY A 127 29.73 18.31 0.56
CA GLY A 127 29.07 19.07 -0.49
C GLY A 127 29.22 18.37 -1.84
N ALA A 128 28.12 18.17 -2.56
CA ALA A 128 28.13 17.80 -3.97
C ALA A 128 27.13 18.72 -4.71
N ASN A 129 27.51 19.22 -5.90
CA ASN A 129 26.66 20.09 -6.73
C ASN A 129 26.08 21.30 -5.97
N GLY A 130 26.90 21.96 -5.14
CA GLY A 130 26.51 23.18 -4.42
C GLY A 130 25.65 22.98 -3.17
N ALA A 131 25.42 21.73 -2.72
CA ALA A 131 24.66 21.47 -1.50
C ALA A 131 25.27 20.35 -0.62
N THR A 132 25.34 20.61 0.69
CA THR A 132 25.75 19.62 1.71
C THR A 132 24.57 18.74 2.10
N ARG A 133 24.40 17.63 1.38
CA ARG A 133 23.25 16.71 1.53
C ARG A 133 23.63 15.29 1.92
N TRP A 134 24.92 14.97 1.90
CA TRP A 134 25.41 13.60 2.03
C TRP A 134 26.23 13.44 3.30
N LEU A 135 25.95 12.37 4.04
CA LEU A 135 26.80 11.89 5.12
C LEU A 135 27.70 10.78 4.56
N GLU A 136 29.00 10.98 4.62
CA GLU A 136 29.99 9.97 4.20
C GLU A 136 30.37 9.12 5.42
N VAL A 137 29.87 7.88 5.45
CA VAL A 137 30.20 6.89 6.49
C VAL A 137 31.03 5.79 5.84
N GLY A 138 32.35 5.99 5.78
CA GLY A 138 33.26 5.12 5.04
C GLY A 138 32.89 5.05 3.56
N PRO A 139 32.68 3.85 2.96
CA PRO A 139 32.31 3.72 1.55
C PRO A 139 30.83 4.08 1.27
N LEU A 140 30.02 4.30 2.31
CA LEU A 140 28.58 4.54 2.18
C LEU A 140 28.29 6.05 2.17
N ARG A 141 27.58 6.51 1.13
CA ARG A 141 27.03 7.86 1.06
C ARG A 141 25.55 7.80 1.40
N LEU A 142 25.21 8.31 2.59
CA LEU A 142 23.84 8.31 3.09
C LEU A 142 23.22 9.69 3.01
N GLN A 143 22.03 9.78 2.44
CA GLN A 143 21.23 11.00 2.37
C GLN A 143 20.08 10.89 3.39
N PRO A 144 20.15 11.59 4.53
CA PRO A 144 19.12 11.47 5.57
C PRO A 144 17.73 11.89 5.12
N SER A 145 17.63 12.81 4.15
CA SER A 145 16.33 13.27 3.62
C SER A 145 15.54 12.14 2.94
N GLU A 146 16.20 11.09 2.44
CA GLU A 146 15.52 9.92 1.89
C GLU A 146 14.80 9.10 2.97
N PHE A 147 15.39 8.99 4.17
CA PHE A 147 14.79 8.30 5.32
C PHE A 147 13.76 9.18 6.05
N ALA A 148 13.94 10.50 6.00
CA ALA A 148 12.98 11.45 6.55
C ALA A 148 11.58 11.32 5.91
N LYS A 149 11.49 10.96 4.62
CA LYS A 149 10.22 10.65 3.96
C LYS A 149 9.43 9.54 4.68
N VAL A 150 10.11 8.45 5.05
CA VAL A 150 9.48 7.31 5.75
C VAL A 150 9.05 7.70 7.15
N PHE A 151 9.85 8.50 7.85
CA PHE A 151 9.45 9.02 9.16
C PHE A 151 8.23 9.94 9.08
N VAL A 152 8.22 10.88 8.15
CA VAL A 152 7.06 11.77 7.96
C VAL A 152 5.83 10.96 7.55
N LEU A 153 5.98 9.92 6.73
CA LEU A 153 4.90 8.98 6.40
C LEU A 153 4.27 8.38 7.67
N LEU A 154 5.06 7.77 8.54
CA LEU A 154 4.57 7.13 9.76
C LEU A 154 3.99 8.18 10.73
N ALA A 155 4.72 9.28 10.95
CA ALA A 155 4.30 10.31 11.88
C ALA A 155 3.01 11.02 11.46
N ALA A 156 2.88 11.35 10.17
CA ALA A 156 1.68 11.98 9.63
C ALA A 156 0.49 11.00 9.63
N SER A 157 0.71 9.73 9.29
CA SER A 157 -0.35 8.72 9.28
C SER A 157 -0.89 8.46 10.68
N GLY A 158 -0.01 8.21 11.67
CA GLY A 158 -0.44 7.97 13.05
C GLY A 158 -1.08 9.20 13.68
N THR A 159 -0.51 10.40 13.47
CA THR A 159 -1.10 11.65 14.00
C THR A 159 -2.46 11.96 13.37
N ALA A 160 -2.64 11.69 12.07
CA ALA A 160 -3.92 11.87 11.39
C ALA A 160 -4.96 10.83 11.86
N ALA A 161 -4.56 9.57 12.05
CA ALA A 161 -5.44 8.53 12.57
C ALA A 161 -5.94 8.85 13.99
N GLU A 162 -5.04 9.23 14.91
CA GLU A 162 -5.41 9.63 16.27
C GLU A 162 -6.41 10.81 16.29
N PHE A 163 -6.27 11.79 15.41
CA PHE A 163 -7.14 12.97 15.39
C PHE A 163 -8.49 12.72 14.68
N PHE A 164 -8.48 12.14 13.47
CA PHE A 164 -9.69 12.02 12.64
C PHE A 164 -10.50 10.77 12.91
N ALA A 165 -9.83 9.62 13.05
CA ALA A 165 -10.51 8.34 13.21
C ALA A 165 -10.81 8.06 14.69
N GLU A 166 -9.81 8.20 15.55
CA GLU A 166 -9.94 7.83 16.97
C GLU A 166 -10.43 8.99 17.85
N ARG A 167 -10.22 10.24 17.42
CA ARG A 167 -10.52 11.46 18.18
C ARG A 167 -9.90 11.46 19.58
N THR A 168 -8.71 10.88 19.69
CA THR A 168 -7.97 10.72 20.97
C THR A 168 -7.16 11.95 21.34
N ILE A 169 -6.97 12.88 20.40
CA ILE A 169 -6.17 14.10 20.60
C ILE A 169 -6.92 15.37 20.22
N ASP A 170 -6.68 16.42 21.00
CA ASP A 170 -7.23 17.75 20.71
C ASP A 170 -6.50 18.44 19.55
N GLN A 171 -7.15 19.44 18.95
CA GLN A 171 -6.61 20.24 17.84
C GLN A 171 -5.26 20.87 18.17
N THR A 172 -5.08 21.37 19.40
CA THR A 172 -3.80 21.94 19.84
C THR A 172 -2.67 20.91 19.83
N THR A 173 -2.97 19.68 20.27
CA THR A 173 -2.00 18.57 20.28
C THR A 173 -1.69 18.11 18.86
N PHE A 174 -2.71 18.04 17.99
CA PHE A 174 -2.55 17.74 16.58
C PHE A 174 -1.61 18.73 15.88
N VAL A 175 -1.84 20.04 16.04
CA VAL A 175 -1.00 21.09 15.44
C VAL A 175 0.43 21.05 15.97
N LYS A 176 0.63 20.81 17.28
CA LYS A 176 1.97 20.66 17.86
C LYS A 176 2.73 19.47 17.28
N ARG A 177 2.07 18.31 17.12
CA ARG A 177 2.68 17.12 16.52
C ARG A 177 2.99 17.32 15.04
N LEU A 178 2.09 17.96 14.28
CA LEU A 178 2.34 18.29 12.88
C LEU A 178 3.54 19.24 12.74
N ALA A 179 3.63 20.27 13.60
CA ALA A 179 4.77 21.17 13.62
C ALA A 179 6.09 20.43 13.93
N LEU A 180 6.07 19.55 14.93
CA LEU A 180 7.26 18.84 15.37
C LEU A 180 7.72 17.73 14.41
N TYR A 181 6.80 16.91 13.93
CA TYR A 181 7.14 15.71 13.16
C TYR A 181 7.11 15.92 11.64
N VAL A 182 6.47 16.97 11.16
CA VAL A 182 6.39 17.27 9.72
C VAL A 182 7.10 18.57 9.40
N ALA A 183 6.70 19.69 10.03
CA ALA A 183 7.24 21.00 9.66
C ALA A 183 8.75 21.12 9.98
N LEU A 184 9.22 20.59 11.11
CA LEU A 184 10.64 20.63 11.48
C LEU A 184 11.53 19.85 10.48
N PRO A 185 11.27 18.57 10.15
CA PRO A 185 12.04 17.88 9.11
C PRO A 185 11.98 18.59 7.74
N VAL A 186 10.81 19.07 7.32
CA VAL A 186 10.67 19.80 6.05
C VAL A 186 11.51 21.07 6.06
N LEU A 187 11.50 21.84 7.15
CA LEU A 187 12.32 23.04 7.29
C LEU A 187 13.82 22.72 7.16
N LEU A 188 14.29 21.67 7.83
CA LEU A 188 15.70 21.24 7.73
C LEU A 188 16.08 20.80 6.30
N ILE A 189 15.17 20.14 5.59
CA ILE A 189 15.37 19.71 4.20
C ILE A 189 15.42 20.91 3.24
N VAL A 190 14.55 21.90 3.44
CA VAL A 190 14.56 23.15 2.66
C VAL A 190 15.84 23.94 2.90
N VAL A 191 16.37 23.93 4.12
CA VAL A 191 17.67 24.54 4.46
C VAL A 191 18.86 23.80 3.82
N GLN A 192 18.70 22.52 3.43
CA GLN A 192 19.68 21.71 2.68
C GLN A 192 19.53 21.85 1.15
N PRO A 193 19.07 23.02 0.68
CA PRO A 193 18.37 23.26 -0.60
C PRO A 193 17.74 22.04 -1.33
N ASP A 194 17.13 21.06 -0.66
CA ASP A 194 16.57 19.85 -1.32
C ASP A 194 15.07 20.03 -1.65
N LYS A 195 14.82 20.79 -2.71
CA LYS A 195 13.46 21.16 -3.16
C LYS A 195 12.65 19.94 -3.61
N GLY A 196 13.31 18.95 -4.22
CA GLY A 196 12.68 17.71 -4.67
C GLY A 196 12.09 16.92 -3.51
N THR A 197 12.88 16.67 -2.45
CA THR A 197 12.37 15.95 -1.27
C THR A 197 11.28 16.74 -0.55
N ALA A 198 11.45 18.05 -0.40
CA ALA A 198 10.44 18.90 0.24
C ALA A 198 9.10 18.81 -0.50
N GLY A 199 9.10 18.89 -1.84
CA GLY A 199 7.90 18.73 -2.66
C GLY A 199 7.24 17.36 -2.49
N ILE A 200 8.02 16.28 -2.47
CA ILE A 200 7.50 14.92 -2.23
C ILE A 200 6.84 14.81 -0.86
N ILE A 201 7.46 15.38 0.19
CA ILE A 201 6.89 15.34 1.54
C ILE A 201 5.62 16.19 1.63
N CYS A 202 5.58 17.36 1.00
CA CYS A 202 4.37 18.19 0.97
C CYS A 202 3.21 17.45 0.26
N LEU A 203 3.48 16.77 -0.85
CA LEU A 203 2.49 15.96 -1.56
C LEU A 203 2.02 14.78 -0.69
N LEU A 204 2.94 14.09 0.00
CA LEU A 204 2.60 13.03 0.94
C LEU A 204 1.63 13.52 2.02
N VAL A 205 1.95 14.64 2.67
CA VAL A 205 1.12 15.23 3.73
C VAL A 205 -0.25 15.62 3.18
N PHE A 206 -0.31 16.19 1.97
CA PHE A 206 -1.56 16.51 1.30
C PHE A 206 -2.42 15.27 1.07
N VAL A 207 -1.83 14.17 0.55
CA VAL A 207 -2.58 12.93 0.29
C VAL A 207 -3.06 12.27 1.58
N ILE A 208 -2.23 12.21 2.62
CA ILE A 208 -2.64 11.68 3.94
C ILE A 208 -3.78 12.53 4.50
N ALA A 209 -3.67 13.86 4.45
CA ALA A 209 -4.73 14.74 4.93
C ALA A 209 -6.03 14.58 4.12
N TYR A 210 -5.92 14.42 2.79
CA TYR A 210 -7.08 14.13 1.95
C TYR A 210 -7.75 12.79 2.31
N ASP A 211 -6.98 11.70 2.47
CA ASP A 211 -7.54 10.38 2.82
C ASP A 211 -8.08 10.31 4.26
N ALA A 212 -7.48 11.09 5.18
CA ALA A 212 -7.97 11.23 6.55
C ALA A 212 -9.30 12.00 6.65
N GLY A 213 -9.71 12.70 5.58
CA GLY A 213 -10.99 13.40 5.50
C GLY A 213 -10.95 14.87 5.93
N PHE A 214 -9.82 15.56 5.75
CA PHE A 214 -9.74 17.00 5.97
C PHE A 214 -10.68 17.81 5.06
N ASP A 215 -11.09 18.98 5.55
CA ASP A 215 -11.87 19.94 4.77
C ASP A 215 -11.15 20.33 3.46
N ARG A 216 -11.88 20.20 2.35
CA ARG A 216 -11.36 20.45 0.99
C ARG A 216 -10.84 21.89 0.84
N ASP A 217 -11.48 22.85 1.49
CA ASP A 217 -11.06 24.26 1.46
C ASP A 217 -9.70 24.48 2.10
N ILE A 218 -9.40 23.77 3.20
CA ILE A 218 -8.10 23.84 3.88
C ILE A 218 -7.03 23.19 2.99
N LEU A 219 -7.35 22.06 2.37
CA LEU A 219 -6.44 21.36 1.47
C LEU A 219 -6.10 22.20 0.22
N ILE A 220 -7.09 22.86 -0.38
CA ILE A 220 -6.87 23.77 -1.52
C ILE A 220 -5.98 24.95 -1.11
N LYS A 221 -6.26 25.57 0.05
CA LYS A 221 -5.42 26.67 0.58
C LYS A 221 -3.99 26.21 0.85
N PHE A 222 -3.81 25.01 1.42
CA PHE A 222 -2.49 24.43 1.65
C PHE A 222 -1.75 24.16 0.33
N ALA A 223 -2.41 23.54 -0.65
CA ALA A 223 -1.81 23.28 -1.96
C ALA A 223 -1.41 24.58 -2.67
N LEU A 224 -2.28 25.60 -2.64
CA LEU A 224 -1.98 26.93 -3.19
C LEU A 224 -0.79 27.59 -2.47
N LEU A 225 -0.75 27.52 -1.13
CA LEU A 225 0.34 28.07 -0.35
C LEU A 225 1.68 27.40 -0.71
N VAL A 226 1.71 26.06 -0.76
CA VAL A 226 2.91 25.30 -1.14
C VAL A 226 3.35 25.64 -2.56
N ALA A 227 2.42 25.76 -3.51
CA ALA A 227 2.72 26.12 -4.89
C ALA A 227 3.30 27.54 -5.00
N VAL A 228 2.70 28.53 -4.33
CA VAL A 228 3.17 29.93 -4.34
C VAL A 228 4.53 30.05 -3.66
N VAL A 229 4.70 29.48 -2.47
CA VAL A 229 5.98 29.51 -1.75
C VAL A 229 7.07 28.78 -2.54
N GLY A 230 6.75 27.61 -3.10
CA GLY A 230 7.65 26.84 -3.94
C GLY A 230 8.10 27.62 -5.18
N LEU A 231 7.17 28.29 -5.87
CA LEU A 231 7.47 29.12 -7.04
C LEU A 231 8.35 30.31 -6.68
N VAL A 232 8.00 31.08 -5.65
CA VAL A 232 8.78 32.24 -5.19
C VAL A 232 10.20 31.81 -4.79
N TYR A 233 10.32 30.72 -4.05
CA TYR A 233 11.62 30.18 -3.64
C TYR A 233 12.43 29.63 -4.82
N SER A 234 11.77 29.06 -5.84
CA SER A 234 12.43 28.57 -7.06
C SER A 234 12.96 29.71 -7.93
N LEU A 235 12.26 30.83 -8.01
CA LEU A 235 12.65 31.98 -8.84
C LEU A 235 13.77 32.83 -8.21
N ARG A 236 13.85 32.86 -6.88
CA ARG A 236 14.91 33.59 -6.15
C ARG A 236 16.28 32.94 -6.23
N ASP A 237 16.31 31.61 -6.34
CA ASP A 237 17.53 30.83 -6.41
C ASP A 237 17.97 30.68 -7.88
N ASP A 238 19.16 31.19 -8.22
CA ASP A 238 19.63 31.25 -9.60
C ASP A 238 19.69 29.87 -10.26
N TYR A 239 20.12 28.85 -9.52
CA TYR A 239 20.19 27.46 -9.98
C TYR A 239 18.81 26.89 -10.33
N SER A 240 17.82 27.10 -9.46
CA SER A 240 16.47 26.60 -9.72
C SER A 240 15.75 27.40 -10.78
N ARG A 241 16.00 28.72 -10.86
CA ARG A 241 15.49 29.55 -11.94
C ARG A 241 16.03 29.06 -13.29
N GLN A 242 17.31 28.73 -13.38
CA GLN A 242 17.90 28.14 -14.59
C GLN A 242 17.24 26.83 -14.98
N ARG A 243 16.97 25.92 -14.03
CA ARG A 243 16.25 24.66 -14.31
C ARG A 243 14.83 24.86 -14.83
N VAL A 244 14.11 25.86 -14.30
CA VAL A 244 12.78 26.23 -14.79
C VAL A 244 12.85 26.81 -16.20
N LEU A 245 13.80 27.70 -16.48
CA LEU A 245 13.97 28.28 -17.82
C LEU A 245 14.40 27.23 -18.85
N THR A 246 15.32 26.34 -18.47
CA THR A 246 15.81 25.24 -19.31
C THR A 246 14.70 24.24 -19.62
N MET A 247 13.75 24.02 -18.71
CA MET A 247 12.58 23.18 -18.98
C MET A 247 11.73 23.75 -20.14
N PHE A 248 11.53 25.07 -20.19
CA PHE A 248 10.74 25.70 -21.25
C PHE A 248 11.49 25.80 -22.59
N ASN A 249 12.79 26.04 -22.56
CA ASN A 249 13.61 26.10 -23.77
C ASN A 249 14.99 25.47 -23.54
N PRO A 250 15.11 24.14 -23.61
CA PRO A 250 16.39 23.48 -23.38
C PRO A 250 17.40 23.70 -24.51
N TRP A 251 16.94 24.06 -25.71
CA TRP A 251 17.80 24.31 -26.87
C TRP A 251 18.45 25.70 -26.86
N SER A 252 18.05 26.62 -25.97
CA SER A 252 18.68 27.94 -25.90
C SER A 252 20.14 27.89 -25.44
N ASP A 253 20.52 26.84 -24.70
CA ASP A 253 21.86 26.59 -24.20
C ASP A 253 22.14 25.08 -24.21
N GLU A 254 22.23 24.53 -25.43
CA GLU A 254 22.37 23.09 -25.66
C GLU A 254 23.69 22.50 -25.12
N TRP A 255 24.75 23.30 -24.98
CA TRP A 255 26.06 22.86 -24.49
C TRP A 255 26.31 23.17 -23.01
N GLY A 256 25.47 24.03 -22.42
CA GLY A 256 25.52 24.37 -21.00
C GLY A 256 24.36 23.73 -20.22
N ASN A 257 23.43 24.54 -19.72
CA ASN A 257 22.38 24.12 -18.79
C ASN A 257 21.39 23.13 -19.42
N GLY A 258 21.15 23.24 -20.74
CA GLY A 258 20.25 22.38 -21.49
C GLY A 258 20.85 21.05 -21.95
N TYR A 259 22.15 20.84 -21.75
CA TYR A 259 22.87 19.67 -22.29
C TYR A 259 22.26 18.35 -21.84
N GLN A 260 22.00 18.18 -20.54
CA GLN A 260 21.44 16.94 -20.01
C GLN A 260 20.04 16.65 -20.60
N LEU A 261 19.17 17.66 -20.65
CA LEU A 261 17.80 17.48 -21.11
C LEU A 261 17.71 17.25 -22.62
N THR A 262 18.48 18.01 -23.42
CA THR A 262 18.54 17.83 -24.88
C THR A 262 19.10 16.45 -25.26
N ARG A 263 20.15 15.97 -24.58
CA ARG A 263 20.69 14.62 -24.79
C ARG A 263 19.70 13.54 -24.38
N GLY A 264 18.94 13.75 -23.30
CA GLY A 264 17.81 12.88 -22.93
C GLY A 264 16.76 12.77 -24.05
N PHE A 265 16.38 13.89 -24.68
CA PHE A 265 15.44 13.89 -25.81
C PHE A 265 16.01 13.16 -27.03
N MET A 266 17.29 13.34 -27.34
CA MET A 266 17.94 12.61 -28.42
C MET A 266 17.97 11.09 -28.14
N ALA A 267 18.10 10.67 -26.88
CA ALA A 267 18.07 9.25 -26.47
C ALA A 267 16.69 8.62 -26.74
N PHE A 268 15.61 9.31 -26.35
CA PHE A 268 14.26 8.86 -26.69
C PHE A 268 14.02 8.84 -28.21
N GLY A 269 14.55 9.83 -28.91
CA GLY A 269 14.44 9.93 -30.36
C GLY A 269 15.15 8.77 -31.09
N SER A 270 16.33 8.34 -30.62
CA SER A 270 17.07 7.23 -31.23
C SER A 270 16.48 5.86 -30.95
N GLY A 271 15.79 5.69 -29.81
CA GLY A 271 15.19 4.40 -29.43
C GLY A 271 13.98 3.98 -30.25
N GLY A 272 13.23 4.92 -30.83
CA GLY A 272 12.02 4.59 -31.60
C GLY A 272 11.01 3.71 -30.80
N LEU A 273 10.33 2.78 -31.47
CA LEU A 273 9.30 1.95 -30.82
C LEU A 273 9.89 0.80 -29.98
N THR A 274 10.91 0.11 -30.48
CA THR A 274 11.43 -1.14 -29.90
C THR A 274 12.82 -1.02 -29.28
N GLY A 275 13.46 0.15 -29.40
CA GLY A 275 14.81 0.40 -28.92
C GLY A 275 15.88 -0.01 -29.92
N VAL A 276 17.10 0.42 -29.63
CA VAL A 276 18.31 0.02 -30.39
C VAL A 276 18.91 -1.31 -29.92
N GLY A 277 18.38 -1.88 -28.85
CA GLY A 277 18.86 -3.10 -28.20
C GLY A 277 19.49 -2.83 -26.83
N LEU A 278 19.30 -3.78 -25.90
CA LEU A 278 19.85 -3.71 -24.55
C LEU A 278 21.39 -3.64 -24.60
N GLY A 279 21.99 -2.68 -23.91
CA GLY A 279 23.43 -2.47 -23.95
C GLY A 279 23.96 -1.84 -25.23
N MET A 280 23.09 -1.37 -26.13
CA MET A 280 23.50 -0.72 -27.39
C MET A 280 23.23 0.79 -27.39
N SER A 281 22.87 1.38 -26.24
CA SER A 281 22.76 2.85 -26.12
C SER A 281 24.05 3.53 -26.56
N ARG A 282 23.92 4.61 -27.33
CA ARG A 282 25.06 5.48 -27.66
C ARG A 282 25.26 6.55 -26.58
N MET A 283 24.20 6.91 -25.86
CA MET A 283 24.27 7.94 -24.82
C MET A 283 25.10 7.55 -23.60
N LYS A 284 25.31 6.25 -23.35
CA LYS A 284 26.18 5.72 -22.28
C LYS A 284 27.67 5.99 -22.45
N TYR A 285 28.14 6.40 -23.65
CA TYR A 285 29.55 6.73 -23.91
C TYR A 285 29.88 8.17 -23.45
N SER A 286 29.45 8.54 -22.24
CA SER A 286 29.64 9.87 -21.64
C SER A 286 28.97 11.04 -22.39
N TYR A 287 28.07 10.76 -23.35
CA TYR A 287 27.28 11.80 -24.01
C TYR A 287 26.16 12.33 -23.11
N LEU A 288 25.68 11.52 -22.17
CA LEU A 288 24.68 11.91 -21.18
C LEU A 288 25.31 11.84 -19.76
N PRO A 289 25.58 12.99 -19.12
CA PRO A 289 26.13 13.02 -17.77
C PRO A 289 25.13 12.39 -16.80
N GLU A 290 25.62 11.65 -15.80
CA GLU A 290 24.78 11.05 -14.75
C GLU A 290 23.68 10.12 -15.31
N ALA A 291 23.92 9.51 -16.48
CA ALA A 291 22.98 8.62 -17.16
C ALA A 291 22.51 7.45 -16.29
N HIS A 292 23.36 6.98 -15.37
CA HIS A 292 23.06 5.88 -14.44
C HIS A 292 22.28 6.33 -13.18
N ASN A 293 22.12 7.65 -12.97
CA ASN A 293 21.38 8.26 -11.85
C ASN A 293 20.02 8.80 -12.31
N ASP A 294 19.91 10.10 -12.60
CA ASP A 294 18.64 10.77 -12.84
C ASP A 294 18.11 10.61 -14.26
N PHE A 295 18.95 10.19 -15.21
CA PHE A 295 18.58 9.98 -16.62
C PHE A 295 18.45 8.51 -17.07
N VAL A 296 18.41 7.54 -16.14
CA VAL A 296 18.28 6.11 -16.49
C VAL A 296 17.04 5.84 -17.34
N PHE A 297 15.95 6.58 -17.10
CA PHE A 297 14.73 6.45 -17.89
C PHE A 297 14.94 6.81 -19.38
N ALA A 298 15.84 7.76 -19.70
CA ALA A 298 16.20 8.07 -21.08
C ALA A 298 17.01 6.94 -21.73
N ILE A 299 17.90 6.29 -20.98
CA ILE A 299 18.64 5.11 -21.46
C ILE A 299 17.69 3.93 -21.69
N VAL A 300 16.71 3.70 -20.81
CA VAL A 300 15.64 2.71 -21.03
C VAL A 300 14.89 3.04 -22.34
N GLY A 301 14.60 4.31 -22.59
CA GLY A 301 13.96 4.78 -23.82
C GLY A 301 14.79 4.54 -25.07
N GLU A 302 16.11 4.72 -25.01
CA GLU A 302 16.99 4.43 -26.13
C GLU A 302 17.11 2.91 -26.39
N GLU A 303 17.37 2.12 -25.34
CA GLU A 303 17.70 0.71 -25.48
C GLU A 303 16.49 -0.19 -25.74
N LEU A 304 15.34 0.13 -25.13
CA LEU A 304 14.12 -0.68 -25.20
C LEU A 304 12.96 0.05 -25.89
N GLY A 305 13.17 1.31 -26.29
CA GLY A 305 12.18 2.09 -27.03
C GLY A 305 10.97 2.50 -26.19
N LEU A 306 9.92 2.90 -26.92
CA LEU A 306 8.61 3.20 -26.33
C LEU A 306 8.03 1.99 -25.58
N VAL A 307 8.21 0.77 -26.10
CA VAL A 307 7.67 -0.43 -25.45
C VAL A 307 8.30 -0.64 -24.08
N GLY A 308 9.62 -0.50 -23.95
CA GLY A 308 10.31 -0.65 -22.66
C GLY A 308 9.93 0.41 -21.64
N THR A 309 9.85 1.68 -22.06
CA THR A 309 9.45 2.78 -21.17
C THR A 309 8.00 2.62 -20.68
N LEU A 310 7.08 2.22 -21.56
CA LEU A 310 5.70 1.90 -21.17
C LEU A 310 5.63 0.67 -20.26
N ALA A 311 6.46 -0.35 -20.48
CA ALA A 311 6.52 -1.52 -19.61
C ALA A 311 6.99 -1.15 -18.19
N VAL A 312 7.96 -0.24 -18.04
CA VAL A 312 8.37 0.30 -16.74
C VAL A 312 7.22 1.02 -16.06
N LEU A 313 6.52 1.91 -16.76
CA LEU A 313 5.35 2.62 -16.21
C LEU A 313 4.22 1.65 -15.82
N ALA A 314 3.98 0.61 -16.63
CA ALA A 314 3.00 -0.44 -16.34
C ALA A 314 3.38 -1.25 -15.09
N ALA A 315 4.68 -1.56 -14.89
CA ALA A 315 5.16 -2.24 -13.69
C ALA A 315 4.96 -1.40 -12.42
N PHE A 316 5.18 -0.08 -12.50
CA PHE A 316 4.86 0.85 -11.41
C PHE A 316 3.35 0.98 -11.17
N ALA A 317 2.54 1.04 -12.22
CA ALA A 317 1.09 1.06 -12.10
C ALA A 317 0.58 -0.22 -11.43
N PHE A 318 1.14 -1.38 -11.82
CA PHE A 318 0.85 -2.66 -11.18
C PHE A 318 1.22 -2.64 -9.70
N LEU A 319 2.44 -2.20 -9.35
CA LEU A 319 2.88 -2.04 -7.96
C LEU A 319 1.93 -1.14 -7.16
N ALA A 320 1.49 -0.03 -7.76
CA ALA A 320 0.57 0.90 -7.12
C ALA A 320 -0.81 0.28 -6.86
N VAL A 321 -1.36 -0.46 -7.82
CA VAL A 321 -2.62 -1.20 -7.63
C VAL A 321 -2.48 -2.18 -6.46
N GLN A 322 -1.39 -2.94 -6.40
CA GLN A 322 -1.18 -3.88 -5.29
C GLN A 322 -1.06 -3.16 -3.94
N ALA A 323 -0.38 -2.02 -3.88
CA ALA A 323 -0.26 -1.23 -2.65
C ALA A 323 -1.62 -0.66 -2.19
N LEU A 324 -2.45 -0.20 -3.13
CA LEU A 324 -3.80 0.26 -2.84
C LEU A 324 -4.72 -0.87 -2.42
N ASP A 325 -4.56 -2.07 -2.98
CA ASP A 325 -5.28 -3.25 -2.54
C ASP A 325 -4.85 -3.70 -1.12
N VAL A 326 -3.57 -3.55 -0.75
CA VAL A 326 -3.14 -3.68 0.65
C VAL A 326 -3.85 -2.65 1.53
N ALA A 327 -3.90 -1.37 1.12
CA ALA A 327 -4.57 -0.32 1.87
C ALA A 327 -6.07 -0.59 2.07
N ARG A 328 -6.77 -1.07 1.04
CA ARG A 328 -8.19 -1.44 1.10
C ARG A 328 -8.48 -2.57 2.07
N ASN A 329 -7.51 -3.47 2.27
CA ASN A 329 -7.62 -4.62 3.14
C ASN A 329 -7.03 -4.39 4.54
N ALA A 330 -6.57 -3.17 4.85
CA ALA A 330 -6.07 -2.80 6.17
C ALA A 330 -7.16 -2.92 7.24
N SER A 331 -6.80 -3.36 8.45
CA SER A 331 -7.72 -3.51 9.59
C SER A 331 -8.18 -2.18 10.19
N ASP A 332 -7.35 -1.16 10.08
CA ASP A 332 -7.43 0.11 10.80
C ASP A 332 -7.05 1.27 9.89
N HIS A 333 -7.50 2.46 10.29
CA HIS A 333 -7.31 3.67 9.51
C HIS A 333 -5.84 4.07 9.42
N GLU A 334 -5.05 3.82 10.47
CA GLU A 334 -3.62 4.08 10.49
C GLU A 334 -2.89 3.25 9.43
N GLY A 335 -3.09 1.93 9.41
CA GLY A 335 -2.51 1.04 8.41
C GLY A 335 -2.90 1.43 6.98
N ARG A 336 -4.17 1.84 6.77
CA ARG A 336 -4.63 2.35 5.46
C ARG A 336 -3.86 3.60 5.03
N LEU A 337 -3.73 4.60 5.91
CA LEU A 337 -3.01 5.84 5.62
C LEU A 337 -1.53 5.57 5.33
N ILE A 338 -0.89 4.64 6.06
CA ILE A 338 0.49 4.23 5.82
C ILE A 338 0.64 3.61 4.41
N ALA A 339 -0.27 2.71 4.02
CA ALA A 339 -0.20 2.07 2.70
C ALA A 339 -0.44 3.08 1.55
N VAL A 340 -1.44 3.96 1.67
CA VAL A 340 -1.72 5.04 0.71
C VAL A 340 -0.56 6.05 0.63
N GLY A 341 -0.03 6.47 1.77
CA GLY A 341 1.12 7.38 1.81
C GLY A 341 2.39 6.73 1.26
N GLY A 342 2.63 5.45 1.53
CA GLY A 342 3.76 4.69 1.01
C GLY A 342 3.77 4.61 -0.51
N VAL A 343 2.64 4.25 -1.12
CA VAL A 343 2.52 4.27 -2.60
C VAL A 343 2.65 5.68 -3.16
N THR A 344 2.13 6.69 -2.46
CA THR A 344 2.27 8.10 -2.86
C THR A 344 3.73 8.53 -2.91
N LEU A 345 4.56 8.14 -1.93
CA LEU A 345 6.00 8.44 -1.95
C LEU A 345 6.70 7.85 -3.17
N LEU A 346 6.41 6.58 -3.49
CA LEU A 346 7.00 5.89 -4.64
C LEU A 346 6.57 6.54 -5.96
N LEU A 347 5.27 6.84 -6.11
CA LEU A 347 4.73 7.46 -7.33
C LEU A 347 5.16 8.92 -7.48
N ALA A 348 5.20 9.69 -6.41
CA ALA A 348 5.66 11.09 -6.45
C ALA A 348 7.11 11.17 -6.96
N GLN A 349 7.97 10.28 -6.46
CA GLN A 349 9.36 10.23 -6.89
C GLN A 349 9.50 9.72 -8.34
N LEU A 350 8.71 8.71 -8.73
CA LEU A 350 8.62 8.25 -10.12
C LEU A 350 8.25 9.40 -11.06
N PHE A 351 7.14 10.10 -10.80
CA PHE A 351 6.65 11.16 -11.66
C PHE A 351 7.60 12.35 -11.69
N LEU A 352 8.22 12.74 -10.57
CA LEU A 352 9.22 13.81 -10.57
C LEU A 352 10.44 13.48 -11.43
N ASN A 353 10.88 12.21 -11.47
CA ASN A 353 11.98 11.79 -12.34
C ASN A 353 11.52 11.77 -13.81
N VAL A 354 10.45 11.04 -14.12
CA VAL A 354 9.96 10.85 -15.48
C VAL A 354 9.54 12.19 -16.12
N PHE A 355 8.79 13.02 -15.42
CA PHE A 355 8.42 14.35 -15.93
C PHE A 355 9.62 15.28 -16.06
N GLY A 356 10.61 15.16 -15.18
CA GLY A 356 11.89 15.86 -15.31
C GLY A 356 12.61 15.54 -16.62
N VAL A 357 12.80 14.25 -16.87
CA VAL A 357 13.54 13.74 -18.04
C VAL A 357 12.76 13.96 -19.36
N LEU A 358 11.43 14.05 -19.30
CA LEU A 358 10.58 14.43 -20.43
C LEU A 358 10.42 15.94 -20.63
N GLY A 359 11.00 16.78 -19.76
CA GLY A 359 10.87 18.24 -19.82
C GLY A 359 9.49 18.79 -19.46
N LEU A 360 8.64 18.00 -18.80
CA LEU A 360 7.31 18.40 -18.30
C LEU A 360 7.39 19.05 -16.91
N PHE A 361 8.46 18.80 -16.16
CA PHE A 361 8.74 19.40 -14.86
C PHE A 361 10.23 19.76 -14.75
N PRO A 362 10.63 20.75 -13.93
CA PRO A 362 12.05 21.06 -13.78
C PRO A 362 12.81 19.85 -13.22
N LEU A 363 14.00 19.58 -13.76
CA LEU A 363 14.85 18.49 -13.29
C LEU A 363 15.07 18.61 -11.79
N SER A 364 14.65 17.61 -11.02
CA SER A 364 14.77 17.61 -9.56
C SER A 364 16.07 16.94 -9.10
N GLY A 365 16.73 16.17 -9.97
CA GLY A 365 17.91 15.35 -9.62
C GLY A 365 17.57 14.17 -8.70
N LYS A 366 16.29 13.77 -8.65
CA LYS A 366 15.84 12.61 -7.88
C LYS A 366 15.95 11.33 -8.69
N PRO A 367 16.50 10.25 -8.13
CA PRO A 367 16.63 8.98 -8.83
C PRO A 367 15.25 8.34 -9.05
N LEU A 368 15.10 7.60 -10.15
CA LEU A 368 13.94 6.76 -10.42
C LEU A 368 13.87 5.64 -9.35
N PRO A 369 12.74 5.47 -8.64
CA PRO A 369 12.63 4.43 -7.60
C PRO A 369 12.98 3.05 -8.15
N PHE A 370 13.65 2.21 -7.36
CA PHE A 370 14.10 0.84 -7.70
C PHE A 370 15.10 0.69 -8.87
N ILE A 371 15.07 1.58 -9.86
CA ILE A 371 15.78 1.43 -11.13
C ILE A 371 17.09 2.21 -11.15
N SER A 372 17.06 3.49 -10.75
CA SER A 372 18.25 4.34 -10.81
C SER A 372 19.30 3.98 -9.76
N TYR A 373 20.56 4.26 -10.07
CA TYR A 373 21.62 4.22 -9.07
C TYR A 373 21.35 5.27 -7.98
N GLY A 374 21.56 4.88 -6.73
CA GLY A 374 21.24 5.74 -5.60
C GLY A 374 21.05 4.95 -4.32
N GLY A 375 22.14 4.74 -3.59
CA GLY A 375 22.16 3.86 -2.41
C GLY A 375 21.11 4.19 -1.34
N SER A 376 20.99 5.47 -0.97
CA SER A 376 20.00 5.88 0.03
C SER A 376 18.56 5.78 -0.48
N SER A 377 18.36 6.01 -1.78
CA SER A 377 17.03 6.00 -2.36
C SER A 377 16.50 4.58 -2.52
N ILE A 378 17.33 3.62 -2.98
CA ILE A 378 16.92 2.22 -3.03
C ILE A 378 16.63 1.66 -1.63
N MET A 379 17.44 2.02 -0.63
CA MET A 379 17.19 1.64 0.76
C MET A 379 15.85 2.20 1.27
N SER A 380 15.56 3.48 0.99
CA SER A 380 14.30 4.11 1.37
C SER A 380 13.10 3.48 0.65
N CYS A 381 13.22 3.20 -0.65
CA CYS A 381 12.16 2.54 -1.43
C CYS A 381 11.83 1.14 -0.89
N LEU A 382 12.86 0.34 -0.59
CA LEU A 382 12.69 -0.97 0.03
C LEU A 382 12.11 -0.88 1.43
N LEU A 383 12.51 0.12 2.22
CA LEU A 383 11.95 0.39 3.54
C LEU A 383 10.45 0.74 3.46
N ILE A 384 10.04 1.58 2.49
CA ILE A 384 8.62 1.89 2.23
C ILE A 384 7.85 0.60 1.91
N VAL A 385 8.39 -0.26 1.04
CA VAL A 385 7.79 -1.57 0.75
C VAL A 385 7.68 -2.42 2.01
N GLY A 386 8.73 -2.48 2.85
CA GLY A 386 8.71 -3.20 4.12
C GLY A 386 7.64 -2.71 5.09
N VAL A 387 7.40 -1.40 5.15
CA VAL A 387 6.34 -0.78 5.94
C VAL A 387 4.94 -1.14 5.39
N ILE A 388 4.75 -1.13 4.05
CA ILE A 388 3.47 -1.56 3.45
C ILE A 388 3.21 -3.05 3.72
N VAL A 389 4.24 -3.89 3.63
CA VAL A 389 4.17 -5.32 3.98
C VAL A 389 3.80 -5.48 5.45
N ASN A 390 4.36 -4.67 6.35
CA ASN A 390 4.04 -4.70 7.77
C ASN A 390 2.54 -4.48 8.03
N VAL A 391 1.92 -3.52 7.33
CA VAL A 391 0.46 -3.30 7.38
C VAL A 391 -0.29 -4.55 6.97
N SER A 392 0.09 -5.16 5.84
CA SER A 392 -0.56 -6.38 5.35
C SER A 392 -0.42 -7.57 6.33
N LEU A 393 0.71 -7.70 7.01
CA LEU A 393 0.95 -8.80 7.96
C LEU A 393 0.14 -8.67 9.25
N HIS A 394 -0.16 -7.44 9.67
CA HIS A 394 -0.96 -7.17 10.88
C HIS A 394 -2.45 -6.97 10.58
N SER A 395 -2.84 -6.93 9.30
CA SER A 395 -4.23 -6.78 8.88
C SER A 395 -5.05 -8.02 9.23
N THR A 396 -6.05 -7.83 10.10
CA THR A 396 -7.03 -8.87 10.44
C THR A 396 -8.41 -8.47 9.89
N LEU A 397 -8.91 -9.20 8.89
CA LEU A 397 -10.25 -8.99 8.34
C LEU A 397 -11.16 -10.18 8.71
N PRO A 398 -12.45 -9.96 9.01
CA PRO A 398 -13.41 -11.03 9.27
C PRO A 398 -13.42 -12.06 8.14
N GLU A 399 -13.31 -13.34 8.44
CA GLU A 399 -13.30 -14.39 7.42
C GLU A 399 -14.59 -14.36 6.59
N THR A 400 -14.47 -14.28 5.27
CA THR A 400 -15.63 -14.38 4.37
C THR A 400 -15.94 -15.84 4.08
N VAL A 401 -17.16 -16.11 3.59
CA VAL A 401 -17.58 -17.45 3.15
C VAL A 401 -16.63 -18.02 2.09
N HIS A 402 -16.06 -17.17 1.23
CA HIS A 402 -15.09 -17.58 0.21
C HIS A 402 -13.73 -17.99 0.78
N ASP A 403 -13.28 -17.35 1.86
CA ASP A 403 -12.04 -17.73 2.54
C ASP A 403 -12.21 -19.06 3.24
N ARG A 404 -13.33 -19.25 3.95
CA ARG A 404 -13.68 -20.53 4.59
C ARG A 404 -13.77 -21.65 3.56
N ARG A 405 -14.39 -21.40 2.42
CA ARG A 405 -14.49 -22.39 1.33
C ARG A 405 -13.13 -22.75 0.75
N ARG A 406 -12.23 -21.78 0.59
CA ARG A 406 -10.86 -22.02 0.11
C ARG A 406 -10.02 -22.76 1.15
N ALA A 407 -10.17 -22.45 2.43
CA ALA A 407 -9.54 -23.18 3.53
C ALA A 407 -10.06 -24.63 3.62
N SER A 408 -11.36 -24.85 3.41
CA SER A 408 -11.95 -26.20 3.36
C SER A 408 -11.60 -26.99 2.09
N MET A 409 -11.08 -26.32 1.05
CA MET A 409 -10.53 -26.97 -0.15
C MET A 409 -9.07 -27.39 0.03
N ALA A 410 -8.49 -27.21 1.22
CA ALA A 410 -7.23 -27.86 1.56
C ALA A 410 -7.45 -29.39 1.48
N LEU A 411 -6.64 -30.04 0.64
CA LEU A 411 -6.48 -31.50 0.66
C LEU A 411 -6.17 -31.89 2.10
N SER A 412 -7.01 -32.74 2.67
CA SER A 412 -6.85 -33.35 3.99
C SER A 412 -5.41 -33.85 4.15
N GLY A 413 -4.61 -33.11 4.91
CA GLY A 413 -3.30 -33.54 5.37
C GLY A 413 -3.48 -34.18 6.74
N ASP A 414 -3.40 -35.51 6.73
CA ASP A 414 -3.12 -36.46 7.81
C ASP A 414 -3.95 -36.41 9.10
N ASP A 415 -4.60 -37.55 9.34
CA ASP A 415 -5.13 -38.06 10.61
C ASP A 415 -6.26 -37.27 11.29
N GLU A 416 -7.41 -37.16 10.61
CA GLU A 416 -8.67 -37.31 11.34
C GLU A 416 -9.23 -38.70 11.02
N ASP A 417 -9.14 -39.57 12.04
CA ASP A 417 -9.84 -40.83 12.16
C ASP A 417 -11.34 -40.59 11.90
N THR A 418 -11.74 -40.66 10.63
CA THR A 418 -13.14 -40.66 10.25
C THR A 418 -13.71 -41.93 10.84
N GLY A 419 -14.42 -41.80 11.97
CA GLY A 419 -15.00 -42.88 12.78
C GLY A 419 -16.05 -43.73 12.05
N VAL A 420 -15.71 -44.22 10.87
CA VAL A 420 -16.38 -45.26 10.13
C VAL A 420 -15.80 -46.57 10.66
N SER A 421 -16.46 -47.09 11.69
CA SER A 421 -16.20 -48.42 12.19
C SER A 421 -16.37 -49.42 11.04
N GLU A 422 -15.38 -50.31 10.87
CA GLU A 422 -15.46 -51.41 9.92
C GLU A 422 -16.77 -52.20 10.10
N PRO A 423 -17.45 -52.59 9.02
CA PRO A 423 -18.66 -53.40 9.13
C PRO A 423 -18.27 -54.77 9.69
N ARG A 424 -18.63 -55.02 10.95
CA ARG A 424 -18.53 -56.36 11.55
C ARG A 424 -19.33 -57.35 10.72
N VAL A 425 -18.61 -58.24 10.05
CA VAL A 425 -19.19 -59.39 9.36
C VAL A 425 -19.78 -60.32 10.43
N HIS A 426 -21.10 -60.44 10.47
CA HIS A 426 -21.76 -61.46 11.29
C HIS A 426 -21.44 -62.84 10.71
N ALA A 427 -20.48 -63.54 11.31
CA ALA A 427 -20.29 -64.96 11.09
C ALA A 427 -21.47 -65.71 11.72
N ALA A 428 -22.25 -66.37 10.88
CA ALA A 428 -23.31 -67.28 11.28
C ALA A 428 -22.71 -68.53 11.95
N GLY A 429 -23.24 -68.88 13.12
CA GLY A 429 -23.18 -70.25 13.63
C GLY A 429 -22.39 -70.45 14.93
N ALA A 430 -23.09 -70.37 16.06
CA ALA A 430 -22.93 -71.32 17.17
C ALA A 430 -24.15 -71.25 18.10
N ARG A 431 -24.78 -72.40 18.34
CA ARG A 431 -25.94 -72.57 19.23
C ARG A 431 -25.51 -72.70 20.70
N ARG A 432 -26.51 -72.52 21.58
CA ARG A 432 -26.63 -72.86 23.02
C ARG A 432 -26.14 -71.78 24.00
N ALA A 433 -26.74 -71.56 25.16
CA ALA A 433 -27.92 -72.12 25.85
C ALA A 433 -28.47 -71.01 26.77
N GLY A 434 -29.74 -71.12 27.16
CA GLY A 434 -30.47 -70.03 27.80
C GLY A 434 -30.11 -69.72 29.25
N SER A 435 -30.55 -68.55 29.69
CA SER A 435 -31.14 -68.35 31.01
C SER A 435 -32.17 -67.24 30.92
N ALA A 436 -33.25 -67.43 31.65
CA ALA A 436 -34.45 -66.61 31.64
C ALA A 436 -34.36 -65.43 32.61
N SER A 437 -35.34 -64.53 32.46
CA SER A 437 -35.91 -63.64 33.48
C SER A 437 -35.12 -62.33 33.73
N GLN A 438 -35.71 -61.15 33.95
CA GLN A 438 -37.07 -60.77 34.32
C GLN A 438 -37.47 -59.42 33.70
N VAL A 439 -38.77 -59.31 33.44
CA VAL A 439 -39.55 -58.08 33.26
C VAL A 439 -39.75 -57.43 34.62
N SER A 440 -39.57 -56.10 34.71
CA SER A 440 -40.27 -55.27 35.70
C SER A 440 -40.72 -53.98 35.03
N ALA A 441 -42.04 -53.83 34.97
CA ALA A 441 -42.75 -52.61 34.66
C ALA A 441 -43.38 -52.13 35.97
N GLU A 442 -43.28 -50.86 36.32
CA GLU A 442 -44.18 -50.28 37.31
C GLU A 442 -44.44 -48.78 37.06
N ALA A 443 -45.74 -48.50 36.82
CA ALA A 443 -46.58 -47.37 37.16
C ALA A 443 -45.91 -46.06 37.66
N GLY A 444 -46.24 -44.86 37.17
CA GLY A 444 -47.58 -44.29 37.04
C GLY A 444 -47.91 -43.42 38.26
N ARG A 445 -47.75 -42.08 38.18
CA ARG A 445 -48.52 -41.14 39.03
C ARG A 445 -48.56 -39.71 38.49
N THR A 446 -49.74 -39.15 38.69
CA THR A 446 -50.35 -37.87 38.30
C THR A 446 -49.80 -36.63 39.01
N GLY A 447 -49.87 -35.46 38.36
CA GLY A 447 -49.66 -34.17 39.05
C GLY A 447 -49.84 -32.89 38.21
N ARG A 448 -51.11 -32.48 38.04
CA ARG A 448 -51.69 -31.11 38.09
C ARG A 448 -51.04 -29.89 37.38
N ALA A 449 -51.94 -29.15 36.73
CA ALA A 449 -51.78 -27.93 35.94
C ALA A 449 -51.46 -26.63 36.72
N SER A 450 -50.91 -25.65 35.98
CA SER A 450 -51.21 -24.23 36.14
C SER A 450 -50.91 -23.47 34.83
N ALA A 451 -51.82 -22.55 34.51
CA ALA A 451 -51.96 -21.86 33.23
C ALA A 451 -51.22 -20.51 33.20
N SER A 452 -50.85 -20.05 31.99
CA SER A 452 -50.89 -18.63 31.63
C SER A 452 -51.06 -18.45 30.12
N THR A 453 -52.04 -17.61 29.79
CA THR A 453 -52.55 -17.19 28.49
C THR A 453 -51.54 -16.29 27.73
N PRO A 454 -51.49 -16.31 26.38
CA PRO A 454 -51.02 -15.15 25.63
C PRO A 454 -52.16 -14.40 24.92
N LEU A 455 -52.10 -13.08 25.02
CA LEU A 455 -52.96 -12.11 24.33
C LEU A 455 -52.78 -12.15 22.80
N ALA A 456 -53.88 -11.80 22.13
CA ALA A 456 -54.02 -11.68 20.68
C ALA A 456 -53.55 -10.32 20.11
N GLY A 457 -53.22 -10.33 18.82
CA GLY A 457 -53.03 -9.17 17.93
C GLY A 457 -51.58 -9.05 17.43
N THR A 458 -51.23 -9.08 16.15
CA THR A 458 -51.92 -8.73 14.91
C THR A 458 -51.24 -9.48 13.74
N SER A 459 -52.03 -10.08 12.84
CA SER A 459 -51.51 -10.87 11.72
C SER A 459 -51.10 -9.97 10.54
N GLY A 460 -49.80 -9.83 10.32
CA GLY A 460 -49.23 -9.44 9.02
C GLY A 460 -48.91 -10.68 8.20
N ALA A 461 -49.47 -10.77 7.01
CA ALA A 461 -49.40 -11.91 6.10
C ALA A 461 -47.96 -12.40 5.83
N ARG A 462 -47.65 -13.61 6.31
CA ARG A 462 -46.60 -14.47 5.74
C ARG A 462 -47.28 -15.71 5.19
N GLY A 463 -47.28 -15.86 3.87
CA GLY A 463 -47.76 -17.07 3.22
C GLY A 463 -46.94 -18.27 3.70
N ASN A 464 -47.59 -19.25 4.31
CA ASN A 464 -46.98 -20.50 4.72
C ASN A 464 -46.57 -21.29 3.47
N LEU A 465 -45.26 -21.48 3.27
CA LEU A 465 -44.73 -22.39 2.25
C LEU A 465 -45.01 -23.83 2.69
N ARG A 466 -45.78 -24.58 1.88
CA ARG A 466 -46.13 -25.97 2.16
C ARG A 466 -44.93 -26.86 1.80
N VAL A 467 -44.41 -27.61 2.76
CA VAL A 467 -43.33 -28.57 2.54
C VAL A 467 -43.96 -29.94 2.31
N VAL A 468 -43.60 -30.61 1.22
CA VAL A 468 -44.10 -31.93 0.85
C VAL A 468 -42.92 -32.91 0.78
N ASP A 469 -43.12 -34.14 1.24
CA ASP A 469 -42.09 -35.18 1.15
C ASP A 469 -41.92 -35.65 -0.29
N GLY A 470 -40.73 -35.42 -0.84
CA GLY A 470 -40.25 -36.14 -2.02
C GLY A 470 -39.70 -37.48 -1.54
N GLY A 471 -40.19 -38.58 -2.12
CA GLY A 471 -39.68 -39.92 -1.82
C GLY A 471 -38.15 -40.01 -1.86
N ALA A 472 -37.59 -40.97 -1.10
CA ALA A 472 -36.16 -41.09 -0.76
C ALA A 472 -35.62 -40.05 0.25
N GLY A 473 -36.47 -39.60 1.18
CA GLY A 473 -36.04 -38.84 2.37
C GLY A 473 -35.68 -37.37 2.11
N ARG A 474 -36.11 -36.77 1.00
CA ARG A 474 -35.86 -35.36 0.68
C ARG A 474 -37.14 -34.53 0.77
N LYS A 475 -37.15 -33.53 1.64
CA LYS A 475 -38.23 -32.53 1.73
C LYS A 475 -38.13 -31.51 0.61
N ARG A 476 -39.23 -31.26 -0.12
CA ARG A 476 -39.30 -30.26 -1.19
C ARG A 476 -40.35 -29.20 -0.83
N ILE A 477 -40.05 -27.95 -1.15
CA ILE A 477 -40.98 -26.83 -0.94
C ILE A 477 -41.92 -26.78 -2.16
N ASP A 478 -43.22 -26.92 -1.91
CA ASP A 478 -44.25 -26.75 -2.93
C ASP A 478 -44.50 -25.27 -3.15
N LEU A 479 -44.17 -24.80 -4.35
CA LEU A 479 -44.26 -23.38 -4.71
C LEU A 479 -45.58 -23.06 -5.43
N GLY A 480 -46.49 -24.02 -5.61
CA GLY A 480 -47.76 -23.82 -6.31
C GLY A 480 -47.61 -23.72 -7.84
N PRO A 481 -48.73 -23.70 -8.59
CA PRO A 481 -48.78 -24.12 -9.99
C PRO A 481 -48.28 -23.09 -11.03
N ASP A 482 -48.18 -21.79 -10.70
CA ASP A 482 -47.82 -20.78 -11.72
C ASP A 482 -46.80 -19.72 -11.19
N PRO A 483 -45.66 -19.50 -11.87
CA PRO A 483 -44.70 -18.45 -11.53
C PRO A 483 -45.23 -17.02 -11.71
N ALA A 484 -46.17 -16.80 -12.63
CA ALA A 484 -46.65 -15.46 -13.00
C ALA A 484 -47.40 -14.76 -11.86
N ASP A 485 -48.09 -15.53 -11.02
CA ASP A 485 -48.83 -15.00 -9.87
C ASP A 485 -47.93 -14.57 -8.70
N ARG A 486 -46.66 -15.00 -8.68
CA ARG A 486 -45.71 -14.69 -7.59
C ARG A 486 -45.07 -13.30 -7.71
N LEU A 487 -45.13 -12.68 -8.90
CA LEU A 487 -44.48 -11.40 -9.19
C LEU A 487 -45.43 -10.19 -9.13
N ARG A 488 -46.72 -10.39 -8.84
CA ARG A 488 -47.66 -9.29 -8.64
C ARG A 488 -47.60 -8.80 -7.19
N SER A 489 -46.92 -7.69 -6.94
CA SER A 489 -47.05 -6.96 -5.67
C SER A 489 -48.42 -6.29 -5.60
N SER A 490 -49.21 -6.58 -4.56
CA SER A 490 -50.54 -6.00 -4.31
C SER A 490 -50.53 -4.52 -3.88
N ARG A 491 -49.51 -3.76 -4.27
CA ARG A 491 -49.41 -2.32 -4.07
C ARG A 491 -48.98 -1.66 -5.37
N GLY A 492 -49.92 -0.95 -6.00
CA GLY A 492 -49.62 -0.04 -7.11
C GLY A 492 -48.83 1.19 -6.63
N PRO A 493 -48.28 2.00 -7.55
CA PRO A 493 -47.43 3.14 -7.22
C PRO A 493 -48.26 4.29 -6.61
N GLU A 494 -47.89 4.75 -5.42
CA GLU A 494 -48.46 5.95 -4.78
C GLU A 494 -47.93 7.22 -5.47
N VAL A 495 -48.82 7.98 -6.10
CA VAL A 495 -48.58 9.34 -6.57
C VAL A 495 -48.95 10.32 -5.46
N ARG A 496 -47.96 11.06 -4.96
CA ARG A 496 -48.13 12.05 -3.88
C ARG A 496 -48.58 13.40 -4.47
N VAL A 497 -49.89 13.62 -4.58
CA VAL A 497 -50.48 14.95 -4.84
C VAL A 497 -50.97 15.53 -3.52
N GLY A 498 -50.22 16.49 -2.98
CA GLY A 498 -50.61 17.25 -1.79
C GLY A 498 -51.49 18.43 -2.19
N GLY A 499 -52.76 18.38 -1.81
CA GLY A 499 -53.66 19.53 -1.77
C GLY A 499 -54.47 19.50 -0.48
N THR A 500 -54.35 20.53 0.34
CA THR A 500 -55.32 20.83 1.39
C THR A 500 -55.94 22.19 1.11
N SER A 501 -57.21 22.15 0.76
CA SER A 501 -58.13 23.27 0.76
C SER A 501 -58.55 23.59 2.19
N ARG A 502 -58.63 24.87 2.54
CA ARG A 502 -59.61 25.37 3.49
C ARG A 502 -60.16 26.72 3.05
N ALA A 503 -61.48 26.77 3.04
CA ALA A 503 -62.37 27.86 2.67
C ALA A 503 -62.11 29.17 3.44
N ASN A 504 -62.39 30.32 2.82
CA ASN A 504 -63.53 31.16 3.20
C ASN A 504 -63.76 32.36 2.26
N ALA A 505 -65.05 32.67 2.08
CA ALA A 505 -65.67 33.99 1.93
C ALA A 505 -65.17 35.04 0.90
N GLY A 506 -66.06 35.35 -0.06
CA GLY A 506 -66.71 36.67 -0.05
C GLY A 506 -66.20 37.78 -0.99
N ARG A 507 -67.14 38.25 -1.82
CA ARG A 507 -67.32 39.64 -2.34
C ARG A 507 -66.36 40.21 -3.40
N ARG A 508 -66.98 40.44 -4.57
CA ARG A 508 -67.16 41.71 -5.31
C ARG A 508 -65.96 42.68 -5.52
N SER A 509 -65.88 43.08 -6.79
CA SER A 509 -65.65 44.42 -7.37
C SER A 509 -64.23 44.94 -7.62
N GLN A 510 -63.94 45.08 -8.92
CA GLN A 510 -63.50 46.27 -9.66
C GLN A 510 -62.29 47.13 -9.21
N SER A 511 -61.60 47.59 -10.26
CA SER A 511 -60.55 48.63 -10.34
C SER A 511 -59.15 48.15 -9.98
N GLY A 512 -58.09 48.44 -10.73
CA GLY A 512 -57.90 49.25 -11.92
C GLY A 512 -56.39 49.53 -12.09
N ARG A 513 -55.98 49.87 -13.32
CA ARG A 513 -54.72 50.57 -13.69
C ARG A 513 -53.39 49.83 -13.42
N ARG A 514 -52.58 49.48 -14.42
CA ARG A 514 -51.78 50.27 -15.41
C ARG A 514 -50.30 50.24 -15.03
N GLY A 515 -49.45 50.02 -16.04
CA GLY A 515 -47.99 50.26 -16.02
C GLY A 515 -47.21 49.01 -16.44
N ARG A 516 -47.13 48.64 -17.72
CA ARG A 516 -46.26 49.22 -18.77
C ARG A 516 -44.77 48.93 -18.49
N ARG A 517 -44.25 47.85 -19.08
CA ARG A 517 -43.13 47.77 -20.04
C ARG A 517 -41.86 48.53 -19.65
N GLY A 518 -40.82 47.75 -19.39
CA GLY A 518 -39.40 48.00 -19.62
C GLY A 518 -38.76 46.64 -19.82
#